data_AF-A0AAX1F9X4-F1
#
_entry.id   AF-A0AAX1F9X4-F1
#
_cell.length_a   1.000
_cell.length_b   1.000
_cell.length_c   1.000
_cell.angle_alpha   90.00
_cell.angle_beta   90.00
_cell.angle_gamma   90.00
#
_symmetry.space_group_name_H-M   'P 1'
#
loop_
_entity.id
_entity.type
_entity.pdbx_description
1 polymer ?
#
loop_
_entity_poly.entity_id
_entity_poly.type
_entity_poly.pdbx_seq_one_letter_code
_entity_poly.pdbx_strand_id
1 'polypeptide(L)' 'MAMTITEFLEARQMTVNAFSRLLGCHQPDLTRWAKGTRPVPAHWCVAIEQKTDGAVTRKELRPHDYAQIWPELAA' A
#
# COMPACT_ATOMS: atom_id res chain seq x y z
N MET A 1 12.61 7.38 2.24
CA MET A 1 12.48 6.07 2.89
C MET A 1 11.10 5.55 2.55
N ALA A 2 11.01 4.38 1.92
CA ALA A 2 9.70 3.74 1.72
C ALA A 2 9.14 3.37 3.11
N MET A 3 7.84 3.52 3.29
CA MET A 3 7.18 3.25 4.57
C MET A 3 5.96 2.34 4.37
N THR A 4 5.54 1.72 5.46
CA THR A 4 4.33 0.91 5.53
C THR A 4 3.06 1.77 5.44
N ILE A 5 1.92 1.14 5.17
CA ILE A 5 0.62 1.83 5.20
C ILE A 5 0.37 2.48 6.57
N THR A 6 0.73 1.78 7.66
CA THR A 6 0.52 2.27 9.02
C THR A 6 1.33 3.54 9.29
N GLU A 7 2.62 3.52 8.98
CA GLU A 7 3.50 4.69 9.14
C GLU A 7 3.02 5.87 8.27
N PHE A 8 2.55 5.61 7.05
CA PHE A 8 2.00 6.65 6.19
C PHE A 8 0.75 7.31 6.80
N LEU A 9 -0.16 6.50 7.35
CA LEU A 9 -1.37 7.00 7.99
C LEU A 9 -1.04 7.85 9.22
N GLU A 10 -0.08 7.39 10.04
CA GLU A 10 0.39 8.14 11.21
C GLU A 10 1.04 9.47 10.81
N ALA A 11 1.96 9.45 9.84
CA ALA A 11 2.65 10.64 9.35
C ALA A 11 1.69 11.68 8.74
N ARG A 12 0.62 11.23 8.08
CA ARG A 12 -0.41 12.10 7.50
C ARG A 12 -1.54 12.45 8.48
N GLN A 13 -1.49 11.98 9.73
CA GLN A 13 -2.58 12.08 10.71
C GLN A 13 -3.94 11.64 10.11
N MET A 14 -3.90 10.58 9.30
CA MET A 14 -5.02 10.11 8.51
C MET A 14 -5.59 8.81 9.07
N THR A 15 -6.91 8.68 9.10
CA THR A 15 -7.55 7.43 9.54
C THR A 15 -7.60 6.40 8.41
N VAL A 16 -7.67 5.12 8.78
CA VAL A 16 -7.89 4.02 7.82
C VAL A 16 -9.17 4.23 7.01
N ASN A 17 -10.24 4.76 7.62
CA ASN A 17 -11.50 5.03 6.91
C ASN A 17 -11.34 6.14 5.85
N ALA A 18 -10.63 7.21 6.18
CA ALA A 18 -10.36 8.30 5.24
C ALA A 18 -9.53 7.79 4.05
N PHE A 19 -8.49 7.00 4.31
CA PHE A 19 -7.65 6.48 3.24
C PHE A 19 -8.36 5.41 2.41
N SER A 20 -9.18 4.55 3.01
CA SER A 20 -9.98 3.56 2.26
C SER A 20 -10.97 4.23 1.31
N ARG A 21 -11.59 5.35 1.74
CA ARG A 21 -12.46 6.17 0.90
C ARG A 21 -11.70 6.84 -0.24
N LEU A 22 -10.49 7.35 0.02
CA LEU A 22 -9.62 7.94 -1.01
C LEU A 22 -9.20 6.92 -2.08
N LEU A 23 -8.95 5.68 -1.65
CA LEU A 23 -8.62 4.56 -2.53
C LEU A 23 -9.86 3.99 -3.24
N GLY A 24 -11.05 4.11 -2.64
CA GLY A 24 -12.25 3.42 -3.10
C GLY A 24 -12.30 1.93 -2.73
N CYS A 25 -11.52 1.51 -1.72
CA CYS A 25 -11.50 0.13 -1.23
C CYS A 25 -12.37 -0.04 0.03
N HIS A 26 -12.70 -1.29 0.36
CA HIS A 26 -13.35 -1.60 1.63
C HIS A 26 -12.38 -1.40 2.82
N GLN A 27 -12.80 -0.64 3.82
CA GLN A 27 -11.99 -0.36 5.02
C GLN A 27 -11.42 -1.61 5.72
N PRO A 28 -12.16 -2.74 5.86
CA PRO A 28 -11.60 -3.96 6.45
C PRO A 28 -10.44 -4.53 5.64
N ASP A 29 -10.45 -4.40 4.31
CA ASP A 29 -9.35 -4.85 3.47
C ASP A 29 -8.10 -4.00 3.70
N LEU A 30 -8.24 -2.68 3.69
CA LEU A 30 -7.12 -1.78 4.00
C LEU A 30 -6.54 -2.04 5.39
N THR A 31 -7.39 -2.35 6.37
CA THR A 31 -6.94 -2.73 7.72
C THR A 31 -6.11 -4.02 7.72
N ARG A 32 -6.54 -5.03 6.96
CA ARG A 32 -5.80 -6.30 6.82
C ARG A 32 -4.48 -6.12 6.08
N TRP A 33 -4.46 -5.25 5.07
CA TRP A 33 -3.25 -4.85 4.35
C TRP A 33 -2.26 -4.15 5.27
N ALA A 34 -2.71 -3.14 6.02
CA ALA A 34 -1.86 -2.39 6.96
C ALA A 34 -1.28 -3.27 8.08
N LYS A 35 -2.03 -4.28 8.51
CA LYS A 35 -1.58 -5.28 9.51
C LYS A 35 -0.73 -6.40 8.91
N GLY A 36 -0.59 -6.48 7.58
CA GLY A 36 0.10 -7.58 6.90
C GLY A 36 -0.61 -8.95 7.01
N THR A 37 -1.84 -9.01 7.52
CA THR A 37 -2.59 -10.28 7.68
C THR A 37 -3.13 -10.81 6.35
N ARG A 38 -3.19 -9.96 5.33
CA ARG A 38 -3.52 -10.33 3.95
C ARG A 38 -2.59 -9.56 3.01
N PRO A 39 -1.97 -10.22 2.00
CA PRO A 39 -1.18 -9.52 1.01
C PRO A 39 -2.05 -8.55 0.20
N VAL A 40 -1.49 -7.39 -0.14
CA VAL A 40 -2.19 -6.37 -0.93
C VAL A 40 -2.29 -6.84 -2.38
N PRO A 41 -3.50 -6.93 -2.99
CA PRO A 41 -3.62 -7.30 -4.39
C PRO A 41 -2.85 -6.34 -5.31
N ALA A 42 -2.30 -6.84 -6.41
CA ALA A 42 -1.41 -6.07 -7.28
C ALA A 42 -2.02 -4.74 -7.77
N HIS A 43 -3.29 -4.73 -8.16
CA HIS A 43 -3.97 -3.50 -8.59
C HIS A 43 -4.07 -2.44 -7.48
N TRP A 44 -4.24 -2.86 -6.22
CA TRP A 44 -4.23 -1.96 -5.07
C TRP A 44 -2.83 -1.43 -4.75
N CYS A 45 -1.78 -2.19 -5.03
CA CYS A 45 -0.42 -1.73 -4.78
C CYS A 45 -0.08 -0.51 -5.63
N VAL A 46 -0.46 -0.53 -6.92
CA VAL A 46 -0.29 0.60 -7.83
C VAL A 46 -1.11 1.81 -7.35
N ALA A 47 -2.38 1.59 -6.99
CA ALA A 47 -3.25 2.66 -6.51
C ALA A 47 -2.73 3.31 -5.22
N ILE A 48 -2.24 2.51 -4.27
CA ILE A 48 -1.65 3.01 -3.03
C ILE A 48 -0.37 3.81 -3.33
N GLU A 49 0.53 3.29 -4.16
CA GLU A 49 1.77 4.00 -4.51
C GLU A 49 1.47 5.37 -5.15
N GLN A 50 0.50 5.44 -6.05
CA GLN A 50 0.08 6.70 -6.66
C GLN A 50 -0.57 7.67 -5.67
N LYS A 51 -1.47 7.19 -4.80
CA LYS A 51 -2.18 8.04 -3.82
C LYS A 51 -1.31 8.49 -2.65
N THR A 52 -0.16 7.84 -2.47
CA THR A 52 0.82 8.19 -1.44
C THR A 52 2.02 8.95 -2.01
N ASP A 53 1.99 9.33 -3.30
CA ASP A 53 3.08 9.99 -4.01
C ASP A 53 4.42 9.24 -3.87
N GLY A 54 4.36 7.90 -3.93
CA GLY A 54 5.53 7.03 -3.81
C GLY A 54 6.04 6.84 -2.37
N ALA A 55 5.36 7.37 -1.35
CA ALA A 55 5.75 7.14 0.05
C ALA A 55 5.58 5.67 0.46
N VAL A 56 4.51 5.01 0.00
CA VAL A 56 4.28 3.57 0.15
C VAL A 56 4.49 2.92 -1.20
N THR A 57 5.57 2.17 -1.37
CA THR A 57 5.95 1.63 -2.67
C THR A 57 5.39 0.23 -2.92
N ARG A 58 5.28 -0.17 -4.19
CA ARG A 58 4.95 -1.55 -4.58
C ARG A 58 5.92 -2.58 -4.00
N LYS A 59 7.21 -2.22 -3.87
CA LYS A 59 8.24 -3.07 -3.25
C LYS A 59 7.94 -3.33 -1.78
N GLU A 60 7.53 -2.30 -1.05
CA GLU A 60 7.16 -2.39 0.37
C GLU A 60 5.87 -3.19 0.58
N LEU A 61 4.89 -3.01 -0.31
CA LEU A 61 3.60 -3.72 -0.24
C LEU A 61 3.72 -5.21 -0.59
N ARG A 62 4.72 -5.59 -1.40
CA ARG A 62 4.92 -6.95 -1.91
C ARG A 62 6.40 -7.35 -1.93
N PRO A 63 7.09 -7.40 -0.79
CA PRO A 63 8.55 -7.56 -0.74
C PRO A 63 9.05 -8.89 -1.32
N HIS A 64 8.20 -9.92 -1.39
CA HIS A 64 8.59 -11.27 -1.80
C HIS A 64 8.34 -11.58 -3.28
N ASP A 65 7.47 -10.83 -3.95
CA ASP A 65 7.08 -11.12 -5.34
C ASP A 65 6.86 -9.90 -6.23
N TYR A 66 7.19 -8.69 -5.76
CA TYR A 66 7.13 -7.49 -6.60
C TYR A 66 7.92 -7.66 -7.90
N ALA A 67 9.08 -8.33 -7.87
CA ALA A 67 9.93 -8.52 -9.05
C ALA A 67 9.32 -9.46 -10.10
N GLN A 68 8.42 -10.35 -9.67
CA GLN A 68 7.69 -11.24 -10.59
C GLN A 68 6.50 -10.53 -11.23
N ILE A 69 5.86 -9.62 -10.49
CA ILE A 69 4.66 -8.88 -10.94
C ILE A 69 5.05 -7.62 -11.74
N TRP A 70 6.10 -6.92 -11.32
CA TRP A 70 6.65 -5.71 -11.91
C TRP A 70 8.18 -5.86 -12.11
N PRO A 71 8.61 -6.62 -13.14
CA PRO A 71 10.03 -6.82 -13.43
C PRO A 71 10.80 -5.53 -13.65
N GLU A 72 10.12 -4.48 -14.16
CA GLU A 72 10.70 -3.16 -14.39
C GLU A 72 11.19 -2.46 -13.11
N LEU A 73 10.74 -2.90 -11.93
CA LEU A 73 11.19 -2.37 -10.65
C LEU A 73 12.41 -3.09 -10.08
N ALA A 74 12.79 -4.25 -10.62
CA ALA A 74 13.92 -5.05 -10.14
C ALA A 74 15.26 -4.67 -10.80
N ALA A 75 15.20 -3.92 -11.90
CA ALA A 75 16.35 -3.46 -12.68
C ALA A 75 17.08 -2.27 -12.03
#